data_AF-A0A377I7R5-F1
#
_entry.id   AF-A0A377I7R5-F1
#
_cell.length_a   1.000
_cell.length_b   1.000
_cell.length_c   1.000
_cell.angle_alpha   90.00
_cell.angle_beta   90.00
_cell.angle_gamma   90.00
#
_symmetry.space_group_name_H-M   'P 1'
#
loop_
_entity.id
_entity.type
_entity.pdbx_description
1 polymer ?
#
loop_
_entity_poly.entity_id
_entity_poly.type
_entity_poly.pdbx_seq_one_letter_code
_entity_poly.pdbx_strand_id
1 'polypeptide(L)'
;MKKTTALLSLAFAPLVQAGNWGSELKAEMTYSIYQKCNDDESKIGTLAKLMDISKATWCGCLLSQMQTEFDKMQLEQRLNQGEMTIKQFEQSMEQVGEKAADYCVERHWKN
;
A
#
# COMPACT_ATOMS: atom_id res chain seq x y z
N MET A 1 54.67 16.87 2.19
CA MET A 1 53.21 16.97 1.93
C MET A 1 52.50 15.79 2.59
N LYS A 2 51.47 16.10 3.38
CA LYS A 2 50.64 15.20 4.19
C LYS A 2 49.84 14.21 3.33
N LYS A 3 49.79 12.92 3.70
CA LYS A 3 48.75 11.95 3.28
C LYS A 3 48.49 10.92 4.39
N THR A 4 48.07 11.40 5.56
CA THR A 4 47.61 10.56 6.68
C THR A 4 46.18 10.94 7.02
N THR A 5 45.23 10.75 6.10
CA THR A 5 43.79 10.85 6.40
C THR A 5 42.94 10.30 5.25
N ALA A 6 42.81 8.98 5.17
CA ALA A 6 41.80 8.36 4.29
C ALA A 6 41.18 7.09 4.88
N LEU A 7 41.36 6.85 6.19
CA LEU A 7 40.83 5.68 6.90
C LEU A 7 39.71 6.05 7.92
N LEU A 8 39.25 7.29 7.94
CA LEU A 8 38.21 7.77 8.87
C LEU A 8 36.80 7.87 8.26
N SER A 9 36.64 7.62 6.96
CA SER A 9 35.33 7.64 6.28
C SER A 9 34.55 6.32 6.40
N LEU A 10 35.14 5.26 6.97
CA LEU A 10 34.44 4.00 7.24
C LEU A 10 33.82 3.93 8.65
N ALA A 11 34.02 4.94 9.49
CA ALA A 11 33.54 4.97 10.88
C ALA A 11 32.13 5.62 11.03
N PHE A 12 31.54 6.12 9.94
CA PHE A 12 30.24 6.77 9.94
C PHE A 12 29.32 6.19 8.85
N ALA A 13 29.27 4.87 8.75
CA ALA A 13 28.10 4.23 8.17
C ALA A 13 27.11 3.91 9.30
N PRO A 14 26.25 4.84 9.75
CA PRO A 14 24.90 4.43 9.99
C PRO A 14 24.28 4.30 8.58
N LEU A 15 24.61 3.22 7.87
CA LEU A 15 23.61 2.65 6.99
C LEU A 15 22.62 2.01 7.95
N VAL A 16 21.82 2.91 8.55
CA VAL A 16 20.50 2.62 9.08
C VAL A 16 19.95 1.57 8.13
N GLN A 17 19.62 0.40 8.64
CA GLN A 17 18.62 -0.44 7.98
C GLN A 17 17.40 0.48 7.88
N ALA A 18 17.32 1.28 6.82
CA ALA A 18 16.15 2.05 6.47
C ALA A 18 15.12 0.95 6.24
N GLY A 19 14.38 0.64 7.30
CA GLY A 19 13.54 -0.55 7.33
C GLY A 19 12.62 -0.47 6.13
N ASN A 20 12.59 -1.52 5.30
CA ASN A 20 11.70 -1.64 4.16
C ASN A 20 10.23 -1.84 4.59
N TRP A 21 9.83 -1.23 5.71
CA TRP A 21 8.52 -1.36 6.32
C TRP A 21 7.42 -0.93 5.35
N GLY A 22 7.65 0.13 4.58
CA GLY A 22 6.72 0.58 3.56
C GLY A 22 6.51 -0.46 2.45
N SER A 23 7.58 -1.09 1.96
CA SER A 23 7.50 -2.13 0.93
C SER A 23 6.84 -3.41 1.46
N GLU A 24 7.16 -3.81 2.69
CA GLU A 24 6.56 -4.95 3.39
C GLU A 24 5.06 -4.73 3.57
N LEU A 25 4.65 -3.56 4.09
CA LEU A 25 3.23 -3.23 4.29
C LEU A 25 2.47 -3.13 2.96
N LYS A 26 3.09 -2.63 1.89
CA LYS A 26 2.48 -2.62 0.55
C LYS A 26 2.23 -4.05 0.04
N ALA A 27 3.17 -4.96 0.28
CA ALA A 27 3.02 -6.37 -0.08
C ALA A 27 1.93 -7.05 0.77
N GLU A 28 1.93 -6.84 2.09
CA GLU A 28 0.90 -7.37 3.00
C GLU A 28 -0.49 -6.85 2.67
N MET A 29 -0.62 -5.56 2.37
CA MET A 29 -1.87 -4.95 1.89
C MET A 29 -2.37 -5.67 0.63
N THR A 30 -1.51 -5.78 -0.39
CA THR A 30 -1.84 -6.42 -1.67
C THR A 30 -2.33 -7.85 -1.46
N TYR A 31 -1.61 -8.61 -0.65
CA TYR A 31 -1.97 -9.99 -0.32
C TYR A 31 -3.28 -10.09 0.46
N SER A 32 -3.46 -9.24 1.47
CA SER A 32 -4.66 -9.22 2.32
C SER A 32 -5.92 -8.87 1.54
N ILE A 33 -5.85 -7.90 0.63
CA ILE A 33 -6.96 -7.55 -0.27
C ILE A 33 -7.26 -8.71 -1.19
N TYR A 34 -6.25 -9.32 -1.80
CA TYR A 34 -6.44 -10.48 -2.68
C TYR A 34 -7.14 -11.62 -1.95
N GLN A 35 -6.70 -11.96 -0.73
CA GLN A 35 -7.32 -13.00 0.08
C GLN A 35 -8.76 -12.65 0.45
N LYS A 36 -9.01 -11.47 1.03
CA LYS A 36 -10.35 -11.05 1.43
C LYS A 36 -11.28 -10.95 0.23
N CYS A 37 -10.81 -10.44 -0.89
CA CYS A 37 -11.65 -10.32 -2.07
C CYS A 37 -12.02 -11.68 -2.65
N ASN A 38 -11.13 -12.67 -2.59
CA ASN A 38 -11.40 -14.05 -3.03
C ASN A 38 -12.16 -14.90 -2.01
N ASP A 39 -12.26 -14.48 -0.76
CA ASP A 39 -13.13 -15.08 0.25
C ASP A 39 -14.59 -14.65 0.04
N ASP A 40 -15.46 -15.63 -0.26
CA ASP A 40 -16.89 -15.43 -0.49
C ASP A 40 -17.69 -15.06 0.76
N GLU A 41 -17.13 -15.28 1.96
CA GLU A 41 -17.76 -14.90 3.24
C GLU A 41 -17.35 -13.49 3.68
N SER A 42 -16.30 -12.93 3.07
CA SER A 42 -15.87 -11.58 3.37
C SER A 42 -16.85 -10.53 2.81
N LYS A 43 -16.96 -9.40 3.50
CA LYS A 43 -17.76 -8.24 3.01
C LYS A 43 -17.27 -7.75 1.64
N ILE A 44 -15.97 -7.82 1.38
CA ILE A 44 -15.38 -7.40 0.10
C ILE A 44 -15.73 -8.39 -1.02
N GLY A 45 -15.70 -9.70 -0.74
CA GLY A 45 -16.04 -10.72 -1.72
C GLY A 45 -17.54 -10.78 -2.02
N THR A 46 -18.39 -10.51 -1.04
CA THR A 46 -19.85 -10.46 -1.21
C THR A 46 -20.33 -9.23 -1.97
N LEU A 47 -19.59 -8.11 -1.94
CA LEU A 47 -19.92 -6.90 -2.72
C LEU A 47 -20.03 -7.19 -4.21
N ALA A 48 -19.11 -7.98 -4.79
CA ALA A 48 -19.20 -8.34 -6.21
C ALA A 48 -20.56 -8.96 -6.59
N LYS A 49 -21.11 -9.81 -5.71
CA LYS A 49 -22.44 -10.43 -5.90
C LYS A 49 -23.57 -9.41 -5.80
N LEU A 50 -23.49 -8.48 -4.83
CA LEU A 50 -24.50 -7.43 -4.63
C LEU A 50 -24.55 -6.45 -5.79
N MET A 51 -23.40 -6.20 -6.42
CA MET A 51 -23.27 -5.29 -7.56
C MET A 51 -23.54 -5.96 -8.91
N ASP A 52 -23.79 -7.28 -8.94
CA ASP A 52 -23.89 -8.10 -10.15
C ASP A 52 -22.67 -7.96 -11.10
N ILE A 53 -21.47 -7.89 -10.51
CA ILE A 53 -20.20 -7.80 -11.25
C ILE A 53 -19.41 -9.08 -11.03
N SER A 54 -18.69 -9.54 -12.06
CA SER A 54 -17.78 -10.68 -11.89
C SER A 54 -16.75 -10.41 -10.79
N LYS A 55 -16.55 -11.40 -9.91
CA LYS A 55 -15.59 -11.31 -8.80
C LYS A 55 -14.20 -10.91 -9.26
N ALA A 56 -13.74 -11.46 -10.38
CA ALA A 56 -12.45 -11.13 -10.98
C ALA A 56 -12.36 -9.64 -11.39
N THR A 57 -13.42 -9.09 -11.98
CA THR A 57 -13.49 -7.67 -12.35
C THR A 57 -13.44 -6.78 -11.10
N TRP A 58 -14.25 -7.09 -10.09
CA TRP A 58 -14.29 -6.35 -8.83
C TRP A 58 -12.94 -6.38 -8.10
N CYS A 59 -12.40 -7.58 -7.87
CA CYS A 59 -11.13 -7.75 -7.15
C CYS A 59 -9.95 -7.16 -7.91
N GLY A 60 -9.92 -7.29 -9.23
CA GLY A 60 -8.90 -6.69 -10.08
C GLY A 60 -8.91 -5.16 -10.00
N CYS A 61 -10.11 -4.55 -10.06
CA CYS A 61 -10.25 -3.11 -9.90
C CYS A 61 -9.76 -2.65 -8.51
N LEU A 62 -10.28 -3.27 -7.45
CA LEU A 62 -9.98 -2.85 -6.08
C LEU A 62 -8.49 -2.95 -5.78
N LEU A 63 -7.85 -4.07 -6.14
CA LEU A 63 -6.42 -4.27 -5.92
C LEU A 63 -5.58 -3.23 -6.67
N SER A 64 -5.87 -3.03 -7.96
CA SER A 64 -5.15 -2.07 -8.80
C SER A 64 -5.30 -0.65 -8.27
N GLN A 65 -6.50 -0.27 -7.83
CA GLN A 65 -6.77 1.08 -7.38
C GLN A 65 -6.21 1.36 -5.99
N MET A 66 -6.21 0.36 -5.08
CA MET A 66 -5.54 0.49 -3.79
C MET A 66 -4.03 0.68 -3.96
N GLN A 67 -3.37 -0.06 -4.85
CA GLN A 67 -1.95 0.16 -5.18
C GLN A 67 -1.71 1.55 -5.77
N THR A 68 -2.60 2.01 -6.67
CA THR A 68 -2.50 3.33 -7.31
C THR A 68 -2.59 4.45 -6.29
N GLU A 69 -3.59 4.43 -5.39
CA GLU A 69 -3.74 5.48 -4.38
C GLU A 69 -2.64 5.41 -3.30
N PHE A 70 -2.19 4.20 -2.94
CA PHE A 70 -1.03 4.02 -2.05
C PHE A 70 0.22 4.71 -2.59
N ASP A 71 0.51 4.51 -3.88
CA ASP A 71 1.69 5.09 -4.56
C ASP A 71 1.55 6.60 -4.76
N LYS A 72 0.36 7.05 -5.14
CA LYS A 72 0.04 8.49 -5.28
C LYS A 72 0.20 9.26 -3.97
N MET A 73 -0.12 8.62 -2.84
CA MET A 73 0.07 9.21 -1.50
C MET A 73 1.49 9.05 -0.96
N GLN A 74 2.37 8.38 -1.72
CA GLN A 74 3.78 8.14 -1.39
C GLN A 74 3.96 7.47 -0.01
N LEU A 75 3.03 6.58 0.37
CA LEU A 75 2.98 6.06 1.75
C LEU A 75 4.23 5.24 2.12
N GLU A 76 4.74 4.43 1.19
CA GLU A 76 5.98 3.68 1.41
C GLU A 76 7.17 4.61 1.66
N GLN A 77 7.37 5.62 0.81
CA GLN A 77 8.47 6.56 0.95
C GLN A 77 8.37 7.33 2.28
N ARG A 78 7.19 7.90 2.57
CA ARG A 78 6.95 8.71 3.77
C ARG A 78 7.13 7.90 5.06
N LEU A 79 6.73 6.63 5.05
CA LEU A 79 6.94 5.74 6.19
C LEU A 79 8.43 5.39 6.35
N ASN A 80 9.10 5.00 5.27
CA ASN A 80 10.53 4.63 5.30
C ASN A 80 11.43 5.81 5.69
N GLN A 81 11.02 7.05 5.37
CA GLN A 81 11.72 8.28 5.73
C GLN A 81 11.37 8.78 7.15
N GLY A 82 10.44 8.13 7.85
CA GLY A 82 9.99 8.55 9.18
C GLY A 82 9.16 9.85 9.17
N GLU A 83 8.65 10.28 8.01
CA GLU A 83 7.82 11.47 7.84
C GLU A 83 6.38 11.25 8.35
N MET A 84 6.01 10.00 8.61
CA MET A 84 4.73 9.63 9.17
C MET A 84 4.86 8.56 10.25
N THR A 85 3.99 8.62 11.25
CA THR A 85 3.82 7.57 12.25
C THR A 85 2.99 6.41 11.71
N ILE A 86 3.09 5.25 12.35
CA ILE A 86 2.24 4.08 12.03
C ILE A 86 0.75 4.43 12.13
N LYS A 87 0.35 5.20 13.14
CA LYS A 87 -1.05 5.63 13.29
C LYS A 87 -1.54 6.51 12.12
N GLN A 88 -0.68 7.43 11.66
CA GLN A 88 -1.00 8.24 10.47
C GLN A 88 -1.02 7.41 9.19
N PHE A 89 -0.20 6.34 9.13
CA PHE A 89 -0.21 5.39 8.03
C PHE A 89 -1.52 4.60 8.01
N GLU A 90 -1.97 4.06 9.14
CA GLU A 90 -3.26 3.36 9.27
C GLU A 90 -4.43 4.25 8.82
N GLN A 91 -4.47 5.51 9.25
CA GLN A 91 -5.47 6.47 8.80
C GLN A 91 -5.39 6.76 7.28
N SER A 92 -4.17 6.84 6.73
CA SER A 92 -3.99 7.01 5.29
C SER A 92 -4.45 5.77 4.52
N MET A 93 -4.27 4.58 5.10
CA MET A 93 -4.72 3.31 4.55
C MET A 93 -6.25 3.20 4.49
N GLU A 94 -6.97 3.75 5.48
CA GLU A 94 -8.42 3.87 5.41
C GLU A 94 -8.86 4.73 4.21
N GLN A 95 -8.20 5.88 4.00
CA GLN A 95 -8.48 6.76 2.85
C GLN A 95 -8.14 6.10 1.51
N VAL A 96 -7.06 5.32 1.45
CA VAL A 96 -6.71 4.53 0.26
C VAL A 96 -7.82 3.52 -0.06
N GLY A 97 -8.32 2.81 0.95
CA GLY A 97 -9.41 1.85 0.80
C GLY A 97 -10.70 2.50 0.32
N GLU A 98 -11.10 3.61 0.94
CA GLU A 98 -12.32 4.36 0.57
C GLU A 98 -12.26 4.85 -0.88
N LYS A 99 -11.19 5.56 -1.27
CA LYS A 99 -11.01 6.05 -2.65
C LYS A 99 -10.99 4.93 -3.67
N ALA A 100 -10.37 3.80 -3.34
CA ALA A 100 -10.34 2.65 -4.24
C ALA A 100 -11.72 2.01 -4.41
N ALA A 101 -12.47 1.87 -3.32
CA ALA A 101 -13.82 1.33 -3.36
C ALA A 101 -14.76 2.25 -4.17
N ASP A 102 -14.76 3.55 -3.87
CA ASP A 102 -15.58 4.54 -4.58
C ASP A 102 -15.31 4.52 -6.09
N TYR A 103 -14.04 4.56 -6.48
CA TYR A 103 -13.65 4.48 -7.88
C TYR A 103 -14.20 3.22 -8.57
N CYS A 104 -14.04 2.06 -7.94
CA CYS A 104 -14.47 0.79 -8.52
C CYS A 104 -15.99 0.65 -8.55
N VAL A 105 -16.70 1.16 -7.54
CA VAL A 105 -18.15 1.23 -7.53
C VAL A 105 -18.63 2.13 -8.66
N GLU A 106 -18.10 3.35 -8.80
CA GLU A 106 -18.50 4.26 -9.87
C GLU A 106 -18.24 3.70 -11.27
N ARG A 107 -17.09 3.04 -11.45
CA ARG A 107 -16.68 2.46 -12.73
C ARG A 107 -17.60 1.31 -13.18
N HIS A 108 -18.15 0.54 -12.24
CA HIS A 108 -18.83 -0.71 -12.56
C HIS A 108 -20.31 -0.76 -12.19
N TRP A 109 -20.81 0.06 -11.27
CA TRP A 109 -22.23 0.12 -10.89
C TRP A 109 -23.06 1.03 -11.81
N LYS A 110 -22.46 2.08 -12.38
CA LYS A 110 -23.18 3.08 -13.20
C LYS A 110 -23.28 2.70 -14.70
N ASN A 111 -22.95 1.47 -15.06
CA ASN A 111 -23.19 0.88 -16.40
C ASN A 111 -24.19 -0.26 -16.28
#